data_AF-A0A1E1WRH2-F1
#
_entry.id   AF-A0A1E1WRH2-F1
#
_cell.length_a   1.000
_cell.length_b   1.000
_cell.length_c   1.000
_cell.angle_alpha   90.00
_cell.angle_beta   90.00
_cell.angle_gamma   90.00
#
_symmetry.space_group_name_H-M   'P 1'
#
loop_
_entity.id
_entity.type
_entity.pdbx_description
1 polymer ?
#
loop_
_entity_poly.entity_id
_entity_poly.type
_entity_poly.pdbx_seq_one_letter_code
_entity_poly.pdbx_strand_id
1 'polypeptide(L)'
;EGLIAPRRLPNPCLESPQRMDLHRELLFNQRIGKNVLNQKSELQKALSKHKEKQIMNQVKEHRETPELERAIAERAKRLEQAEQPPPAEEGTNPTLTEVRARLRHAAPASPAASAH
;
A
#
# COMPACT_ATOMS: atom_id res chain seq x y z
N GLU A 1 22.38 -29.85 -79.89
CA GLU A 1 21.87 -29.95 -78.50
C GLU A 1 22.50 -28.86 -77.65
N GLY A 2 21.75 -28.32 -76.68
CA GLY A 2 22.34 -27.63 -75.53
C GLY A 2 22.18 -26.11 -75.47
N LEU A 3 20.96 -25.62 -75.19
CA LEU A 3 20.77 -24.30 -74.57
C LEU A 3 19.84 -24.44 -73.36
N ILE A 4 20.40 -24.40 -72.15
CA ILE A 4 19.60 -24.34 -70.91
C ILE A 4 19.18 -22.88 -70.73
N ALA A 5 17.89 -22.61 -70.94
CA ALA A 5 17.32 -21.30 -70.67
C ALA A 5 17.36 -21.00 -69.16
N PRO A 6 17.66 -19.76 -68.73
CA PRO A 6 17.57 -19.37 -67.33
C PRO A 6 16.15 -19.60 -66.82
N ARG A 7 15.98 -20.50 -65.85
CA ARG A 7 14.71 -20.70 -65.14
C ARG A 7 14.72 -19.89 -63.87
N ARG A 8 13.60 -19.21 -63.59
CA ARG A 8 13.41 -18.62 -62.27
C ARG A 8 13.29 -19.73 -61.25
N LEU A 9 14.15 -19.68 -60.23
CA LEU A 9 14.06 -20.57 -59.09
C LEU A 9 12.78 -20.24 -58.32
N PRO A 10 11.96 -21.24 -57.98
CA PRO A 10 10.82 -21.03 -57.11
C PRO A 10 11.28 -20.49 -55.77
N ASN A 11 10.59 -19.46 -55.26
CA ASN A 11 10.89 -18.90 -53.96
C ASN A 11 10.10 -19.68 -52.89
N PRO A 12 10.75 -20.51 -52.06
CA PRO A 12 10.04 -21.32 -51.06
C PRO A 12 9.27 -20.47 -50.04
N CYS A 13 9.63 -19.19 -49.89
CA CYS A 13 8.95 -18.25 -49.01
C CYS A 13 7.59 -17.79 -49.55
N LEU A 14 7.42 -17.80 -50.87
CA LEU A 14 6.16 -17.44 -51.54
C LEU A 14 5.31 -18.68 -51.80
N GLU A 15 5.92 -19.86 -51.87
CA GLU A 15 5.23 -21.12 -52.12
C GLU A 15 4.50 -21.69 -50.90
N SER A 16 4.88 -21.32 -49.67
CA SER A 16 4.19 -21.75 -48.45
C SER A 16 3.14 -20.72 -48.00
N PRO A 17 1.83 -20.99 -48.16
CA PRO A 17 0.78 -20.09 -47.71
C PRO A 17 0.82 -19.88 -46.20
N GLN A 18 1.07 -20.95 -45.42
CA GLN A 18 1.13 -20.86 -43.96
C GLN A 18 2.20 -19.87 -43.49
N ARG A 19 3.36 -19.86 -44.15
CA ARG A 19 4.44 -18.92 -43.83
C ARG A 19 4.07 -17.49 -44.22
N MET A 20 3.41 -17.28 -45.36
CA MET A 20 2.95 -15.95 -45.77
C MET A 20 1.90 -15.40 -44.82
N ASP A 21 0.97 -16.23 -44.38
CA ASP A 21 -0.07 -15.87 -43.42
C ASP A 21 0.54 -15.47 -42.08
N LEU A 22 1.47 -16.28 -41.55
CA LEU A 22 2.22 -15.95 -40.34
C LEU A 22 2.99 -14.62 -40.48
N HIS A 23 3.65 -14.41 -41.62
CA HIS A 23 4.37 -13.16 -41.88
C HIS A 23 3.43 -11.94 -41.88
N ARG A 24 2.25 -12.07 -42.50
CA ARG A 24 1.24 -11.02 -42.53
C ARG A 24 0.71 -10.70 -41.13
N GLU A 25 0.45 -11.72 -40.32
CA GLU A 25 0.01 -11.58 -38.94
C GLU A 25 1.07 -10.89 -38.07
N LEU A 26 2.34 -11.29 -38.18
CA LEU A 26 3.44 -10.68 -37.43
C LEU A 26 3.63 -9.20 -37.80
N LEU A 27 3.57 -8.85 -39.09
CA LEU A 27 3.63 -7.45 -39.54
C LEU A 27 2.44 -6.64 -39.04
N PHE A 28 1.24 -7.23 -39.03
CA PHE A 28 0.05 -6.58 -38.49
C PHE A 28 0.19 -6.31 -36.98
N ASN A 29 0.67 -7.29 -36.21
CA ASN A 29 0.92 -7.14 -34.79
C ASN A 29 1.99 -6.08 -34.50
N GLN A 30 3.07 -6.02 -35.30
CA GLN A 30 4.08 -4.96 -35.20
C GLN A 30 3.47 -3.58 -35.48
N ARG A 31 2.66 -3.44 -36.53
CA ARG A 31 1.99 -2.18 -36.89
C ARG A 31 1.05 -1.68 -35.79
N ILE A 32 0.37 -2.57 -35.08
CA ILE A 32 -0.52 -2.23 -33.96
C ILE A 32 0.26 -2.06 -32.63
N GLY A 33 1.52 -2.47 -32.58
CA GLY A 33 2.32 -2.46 -31.35
C GLY A 33 1.99 -3.60 -30.38
N LYS A 34 1.38 -4.69 -30.86
CA LYS A 34 1.11 -5.90 -30.07
C LYS A 34 2.33 -6.82 -30.05
N ASN A 35 3.03 -6.89 -28.91
CA ASN A 35 4.17 -7.79 -28.74
C ASN A 35 3.71 -9.22 -28.45
N VAL A 36 3.79 -10.14 -29.41
CA VAL A 36 3.35 -11.54 -29.23
C VAL A 36 4.36 -12.44 -28.49
N LEU A 37 5.63 -12.05 -28.38
CA LEU A 37 6.69 -12.89 -27.82
C LEU A 37 6.66 -12.94 -26.28
N ASN A 38 6.16 -11.89 -25.62
CA ASN A 38 6.25 -11.72 -24.17
C ASN A 38 4.87 -11.49 -23.50
N GLN A 39 3.78 -11.84 -24.16
CA GLN A 39 2.44 -11.68 -23.58
C GLN A 39 2.09 -12.85 -22.66
N LYS A 40 1.71 -12.52 -21.42
CA LYS A 40 0.89 -13.42 -20.59
C LYS A 40 -0.34 -13.84 -21.41
N SER A 41 -0.72 -15.11 -21.37
CA SER A 41 -1.95 -15.57 -22.04
C SER A 41 -3.16 -14.77 -21.55
N GLU A 42 -4.23 -14.68 -22.36
CA GLU A 42 -5.47 -14.00 -21.94
C GLU A 42 -6.00 -14.56 -20.61
N LEU A 43 -5.90 -15.88 -20.41
CA LEU A 43 -6.20 -16.55 -19.15
C LEU A 43 -5.33 -16.01 -18.00
N GLN A 44 -4.02 -15.93 -18.19
CA GLN A 44 -3.11 -15.45 -17.17
C GLN A 44 -3.34 -13.97 -16.82
N LYS A 45 -3.68 -13.13 -17.81
CA LYS A 45 -4.12 -11.74 -17.59
C LYS A 45 -5.40 -11.69 -16.75
N ALA A 46 -6.39 -12.52 -17.08
CA ALA A 46 -7.65 -12.60 -16.34
C ALA A 46 -7.45 -13.05 -14.88
N LEU A 47 -6.62 -14.07 -14.65
CA LEU A 47 -6.28 -14.53 -13.30
C LEU A 47 -5.51 -13.47 -12.50
N SER A 48 -4.56 -12.76 -13.11
CA SER A 48 -3.87 -11.64 -12.45
C SER A 48 -4.86 -10.55 -12.03
N LYS A 49 -5.75 -10.12 -12.92
CA LYS A 49 -6.80 -9.14 -12.61
C LYS A 49 -7.73 -9.60 -11.49
N HIS A 50 -8.09 -10.89 -11.47
CA HIS A 50 -8.92 -11.45 -10.41
C HIS A 50 -8.23 -11.40 -9.05
N LYS A 51 -6.95 -11.82 -8.98
CA LYS A 51 -6.14 -11.75 -7.75
C LYS A 51 -5.97 -10.31 -7.26
N GLU A 52 -5.65 -9.37 -8.15
CA GLU A 52 -5.54 -7.95 -7.82
C GLU A 52 -6.86 -7.40 -7.23
N LYS A 53 -7.99 -7.76 -7.83
CA LYS A 53 -9.32 -7.37 -7.32
C LYS A 53 -9.61 -7.94 -5.93
N GLN A 54 -9.27 -9.21 -5.69
CA GLN A 54 -9.43 -9.83 -4.37
C GLN A 54 -8.60 -9.12 -3.30
N ILE A 55 -7.33 -8.84 -3.58
CA ILE A 55 -6.45 -8.11 -2.65
C ILE A 55 -6.98 -6.71 -2.40
N MET A 56 -7.40 -6.00 -3.45
CA MET A 56 -7.96 -4.64 -3.31
C MET A 56 -9.23 -4.62 -2.46
N ASN A 57 -10.10 -5.63 -2.60
CA ASN A 57 -11.29 -5.77 -1.76
C ASN A 57 -10.92 -6.03 -0.30
N GLN A 58 -9.97 -6.94 -0.02
CA GLN A 58 -9.49 -7.19 1.35
C GLN A 58 -8.89 -5.92 1.98
N VAL A 59 -8.08 -5.17 1.22
CA VAL A 59 -7.51 -3.90 1.69
C VAL A 59 -8.60 -2.85 1.94
N LYS A 60 -9.66 -2.82 1.14
CA LYS A 60 -10.82 -1.95 1.38
C LYS A 60 -11.57 -2.33 2.64
N GLU A 61 -11.88 -3.60 2.83
CA GLU A 61 -12.53 -4.10 4.04
C GLU A 61 -11.71 -3.77 5.31
N HIS A 62 -10.39 -3.87 5.24
CA HIS A 62 -9.52 -3.46 6.35
C HIS A 62 -9.33 -1.94 6.51
N ARG A 63 -9.65 -1.14 5.50
CA ARG A 63 -9.58 0.34 5.56
C ARG A 63 -10.83 0.97 6.14
N GLU A 64 -11.97 0.31 6.04
CA GLU A 64 -13.12 0.70 6.83
C GLU A 64 -12.75 0.45 8.29
N THR A 65 -12.37 1.52 9.00
CA THR A 65 -11.92 1.47 10.40
C THR A 65 -12.82 0.50 11.17
N PRO A 66 -12.31 -0.67 11.58
CA PRO A 66 -13.13 -1.63 12.32
C PRO A 66 -13.70 -0.91 13.53
N GLU A 67 -14.93 -1.23 13.90
CA GLU A 67 -15.66 -0.54 14.99
C GLU A 67 -14.83 -0.42 16.27
N LEU A 68 -13.98 -1.42 16.51
CA LEU A 68 -12.99 -1.47 17.58
C LEU A 68 -11.93 -0.34 17.49
N GLU A 69 -11.35 -0.07 16.32
CA GLU A 69 -10.38 1.02 16.15
C GLU A 69 -11.02 2.39 16.40
N ARG A 70 -12.27 2.59 15.98
CA ARG A 70 -13.04 3.81 16.31
C ARG A 70 -13.24 3.96 17.82
N ALA A 71 -13.63 2.88 18.50
CA ALA A 71 -13.81 2.89 19.95
C ALA A 71 -12.51 3.15 20.72
N ILE A 72 -11.38 2.60 20.25
CA ILE A 72 -10.05 2.87 20.81
C ILE A 72 -9.67 4.35 20.63
N ALA A 73 -9.84 4.89 19.43
CA ALA A 73 -9.54 6.30 19.15
C ALA A 73 -10.41 7.26 19.99
N GLU A 74 -11.70 6.96 20.16
CA GLU A 74 -12.58 7.75 21.00
C GLU A 74 -12.15 7.69 22.48
N ARG A 75 -11.78 6.51 22.98
CA ARG A 75 -11.29 6.35 24.35
C ARG A 75 -9.97 7.09 24.58
N ALA A 76 -9.04 7.03 23.63
CA ALA A 76 -7.79 7.78 23.68
C ALA A 76 -8.04 9.29 23.77
N LYS A 77 -8.94 9.82 22.93
CA LYS A 77 -9.34 11.23 22.97
C LYS A 77 -9.94 11.65 24.31
N ARG A 78 -10.77 10.80 24.93
CA ARG A 78 -11.34 11.07 26.27
C ARG A 78 -10.26 11.10 27.36
N LEU A 79 -9.26 10.23 27.26
CA LEU A 79 -8.14 10.22 28.21
C LEU A 79 -7.27 11.48 28.07
N GLU A 80 -6.93 11.91 26.85
CA GLU A 80 -6.20 13.18 26.63
C GLU A 80 -6.95 14.38 27.20
N GLN A 81 -8.28 14.43 27.04
CA GLN A 81 -9.10 15.50 27.60
C GLN A 81 -9.15 15.48 29.13
N ALA A 82 -9.06 14.29 29.74
CA ALA A 82 -9.06 14.14 31.20
C ALA A 82 -7.67 14.40 31.82
N GLU A 83 -6.58 14.15 31.08
CA GLU A 83 -5.21 14.49 31.48
C GLU A 83 -4.86 15.96 31.27
N GLN A 84 -5.67 16.70 30.50
CA GLN A 84 -5.48 18.12 30.33
C GLN A 84 -5.67 18.82 31.69
N PRO A 85 -4.64 19.51 32.22
CA PRO A 85 -4.76 20.17 33.51
C PRO A 85 -5.93 21.17 33.44
N PRO A 86 -6.71 21.32 34.53
CA PRO A 86 -7.77 22.32 34.55
C PRO A 86 -7.16 23.67 34.13
N PRO A 87 -7.86 24.47 33.30
CA PRO A 87 -7.38 25.80 32.96
C PRO A 87 -7.03 26.48 34.27
N ALA A 88 -5.76 26.89 34.39
CA ALA A 88 -5.23 27.48 35.61
C ALA A 88 -6.19 28.61 36.00
N GLU A 89 -6.92 28.42 37.11
CA GLU A 89 -7.86 29.43 37.55
C GLU A 89 -7.07 30.73 37.72
N GLU A 90 -7.49 31.76 36.96
CA GLU A 90 -6.92 33.11 36.91
C GLU A 90 -7.06 33.87 38.25
N GLY A 91 -7.24 33.16 39.37
CA GLY A 91 -7.35 33.69 40.73
C GLY A 91 -6.35 33.10 41.72
N THR A 92 -5.30 32.38 41.27
CA THR A 92 -4.29 31.84 42.19
C THR A 92 -3.41 32.97 42.71
N ASN A 93 -3.79 33.54 43.86
CA ASN A 93 -3.00 34.52 44.60
C ASN A 93 -1.54 34.04 44.75
N PRO A 94 -0.53 34.85 44.36
CA PRO A 94 0.87 34.43 44.29
C PRO A 94 1.43 33.95 45.64
N THR A 95 0.89 34.49 46.73
CA THR A 95 1.18 34.08 48.11
C THR A 95 0.81 32.63 48.39
N LEU A 96 -0.27 32.15 47.79
CA LEU A 96 -0.79 30.80 48.02
C LEU A 96 0.05 29.75 47.30
N THR A 97 0.60 30.09 46.13
CA THR A 97 1.61 29.28 45.42
C THR A 97 2.92 29.17 46.21
N GLU A 98 3.40 30.26 46.81
CA GLU A 98 4.62 30.26 47.63
C GLU A 98 4.47 29.44 48.92
N VAL A 99 3.34 29.58 49.62
CA VAL A 99 3.07 28.81 50.84
C VAL A 99 3.02 27.32 50.53
N ARG A 100 2.38 26.92 49.43
CA ARG A 100 2.35 25.51 48.97
C ARG A 100 3.74 24.98 48.62
N ALA A 101 4.58 25.78 47.97
CA ALA A 101 5.95 25.38 47.65
C ALA A 101 6.79 25.17 48.93
N ARG A 102 6.70 26.08 49.90
CA ARG A 102 7.38 25.95 51.20
C ARG A 102 6.90 24.72 51.97
N LEU A 103 5.59 24.44 51.99
CA LEU A 103 5.03 23.25 52.64
C LEU A 103 5.53 21.93 52.03
N ARG A 104 5.71 21.86 50.70
CA ARG A 104 6.28 20.66 50.04
C ARG A 104 7.72 20.39 50.46
N HIS A 105 8.51 21.44 50.69
CA HIS A 105 9.90 21.31 51.14
C HIS A 105 10.03 21.16 52.67
N ALA A 106 9.01 21.56 53.42
CA ALA A 106 8.99 21.48 54.88
C ALA A 106 8.40 20.17 55.44
N ALA A 107 7.85 19.29 54.59
CA ALA A 107 7.40 17.97 55.03
C ALA A 107 8.61 17.10 55.41
N PRO A 108 8.83 16.75 56.69
CA PRO A 108 9.90 15.84 57.06
C PRO A 108 9.55 14.44 56.53
N ALA A 109 10.52 13.78 55.87
CA ALA A 109 10.45 12.35 55.62
C ALA A 109 10.26 11.65 56.97
N SER A 110 9.10 11.03 57.17
CA SER A 110 8.85 10.17 58.33
C SER A 110 9.96 9.11 58.38
N PRO A 111 10.68 8.94 59.51
CA PRO A 111 11.69 7.91 59.59
C PRO A 111 10.96 6.56 59.56
N ALA A 112 11.27 5.75 58.56
CA ALA A 112 10.87 4.35 58.54
C ALA A 112 11.37 3.69 59.83
N ALA A 113 10.44 3.11 60.58
CA ALA A 113 10.69 2.38 61.80
C ALA A 113 11.68 1.24 61.53
N SER A 114 12.82 1.27 62.21
CA SER A 114 13.73 0.15 62.38
C SER A 114 13.19 -0.73 63.51
N ALA A 115 12.96 -2.02 63.23
CA ALA A 115 12.73 -3.04 64.26
C ALA A 115 13.48 -4.32 63.86
N HIS A 116 14.22 -4.82 64.84
CA HIS A 116 15.11 -5.98 64.85
C HIS A 116 14.41 -7.32 64.60
#